data_AF-A0A6J5IR81-F1
#
_entry.id   AF-A0A6J5IR81-F1
#
_cell.length_a   1.000
_cell.length_b   1.000
_cell.length_c   1.000
_cell.angle_alpha   90.00
_cell.angle_beta   90.00
_cell.angle_gamma   90.00
#
_symmetry.space_group_name_H-M   'P 1'
#
loop_
_entity.id
_entity.type
_entity.pdbx_description
1 polymer ?
#
loop_
_entity_poly.entity_id
_entity_poly.type
_entity_poly.pdbx_seq_one_letter_code
_entity_poly.pdbx_strand_id
1 'polypeptide(L)'
;MAVDFVARKGLIKLDGMFDADFWTKCLNNVTDVIGNPDCPYIADGLEVGAAYEFEAEKTFSVCRKECDFYAYMEVLAEMVGYHWRMAGADGPGPFRELFRHPGQFGTIGPVTSAKLAADFSAWDEYAQALGKRGFYAWFTSMRKMFEYATNDGGVWHQYD
;
A
#
# COMPACT_ATOMS: atom_id res chain seq x y z
N MET A 1 13.91 -0.53 11.79
CA MET A 1 12.73 0.26 12.19
C MET A 1 11.50 -0.61 11.98
N ALA A 2 10.36 -0.26 12.60
CA ALA A 2 9.08 -0.87 12.24
C ALA A 2 8.68 -0.43 10.82
N VAL A 3 7.80 -1.19 10.19
CA VAL A 3 7.21 -0.83 8.91
C VAL A 3 5.73 -0.62 9.16
N ASP A 4 5.34 0.64 9.17
CA ASP A 4 3.99 1.09 9.49
C ASP A 4 3.35 1.74 8.26
N PHE A 5 2.08 1.43 8.06
CA PHE A 5 1.26 2.01 7.01
C PHE A 5 0.04 2.66 7.61
N VAL A 6 -0.39 3.78 7.04
CA VAL A 6 -1.64 4.44 7.39
C VAL A 6 -2.61 4.24 6.25
N ALA A 7 -3.69 3.50 6.50
CA ALA A 7 -4.81 3.38 5.58
C ALA A 7 -5.88 4.39 5.98
N ARG A 8 -6.38 5.16 5.02
CA ARG A 8 -7.40 6.18 5.21
C ARG A 8 -8.62 5.86 4.33
N LYS A 9 -9.79 6.33 4.74
CA LYS A 9 -11.06 6.18 4.00
C LYS A 9 -11.87 7.48 4.03
N GLY A 10 -12.88 7.58 3.16
CA GLY A 10 -13.71 8.78 3.04
C GLY A 10 -12.93 9.96 2.51
N LEU A 11 -12.05 9.74 1.52
CA LEU A 11 -11.21 10.79 0.94
C LEU A 11 -12.06 11.72 0.08
N ILE A 12 -12.02 13.01 0.44
CA ILE A 12 -12.68 14.09 -0.30
C ILE A 12 -11.60 15.02 -0.82
N LYS A 13 -11.53 15.18 -2.14
CA LYS A 13 -10.57 16.08 -2.78
C LYS A 13 -10.87 17.51 -2.34
N LEU A 14 -9.84 18.21 -1.89
CA LEU A 14 -9.93 19.63 -1.59
C LEU A 14 -9.65 20.44 -2.86
N ASP A 15 -10.41 21.51 -3.07
CA ASP A 15 -10.18 22.48 -4.13
C ASP A 15 -9.40 23.67 -3.59
N GLY A 16 -8.33 24.07 -4.29
CA GLY A 16 -7.58 25.27 -3.93
C GLY A 16 -6.10 25.22 -4.26
N MET A 17 -5.38 26.29 -3.92
CA MET A 17 -3.93 26.30 -3.91
C MET A 17 -3.44 25.93 -2.51
N PHE A 18 -2.68 24.84 -2.42
CA PHE A 18 -2.11 24.34 -1.18
C PHE A 18 -0.65 24.79 -1.07
N ASP A 19 -0.44 25.97 -0.50
CA ASP A 19 0.88 26.51 -0.22
C ASP A 19 1.45 26.01 1.12
N ALA A 20 2.67 26.43 1.46
CA ALA A 20 3.31 26.03 2.71
C ALA A 20 2.53 26.50 3.96
N ASP A 21 1.78 27.60 3.86
CA ASP A 21 1.01 28.15 4.97
C ASP A 21 -0.25 27.31 5.20
N PHE A 22 -0.89 26.80 4.13
CA PHE A 22 -1.97 25.82 4.22
C PHE A 22 -1.54 24.57 4.99
N TRP A 23 -0.41 23.95 4.64
CA TRP A 23 0.05 22.74 5.32
C TRP A 23 0.44 22.98 6.77
N THR A 24 0.94 24.18 7.10
CA THR A 24 1.29 24.56 8.47
C THR A 24 0.06 24.77 9.36
N LYS A 25 -1.06 25.21 8.76
CA LYS A 25 -2.32 25.51 9.46
C LYS A 25 -3.39 24.43 9.27
N CYS A 26 -3.06 23.38 8.52
CA CYS A 26 -4.01 22.34 8.16
C CYS A 26 -4.53 21.60 9.38
N LEU A 27 -5.77 21.12 9.24
CA LEU A 27 -6.32 20.16 10.17
C LEU A 27 -5.51 18.86 10.07
N ASN A 28 -5.39 18.14 11.19
CA ASN A 28 -4.68 16.86 11.25
C ASN A 28 -5.32 15.76 10.37
N ASN A 29 -6.43 16.05 9.69
CA ASN A 29 -7.16 15.13 8.82
C ASN A 29 -6.98 15.39 7.32
N VAL A 30 -5.93 16.12 6.93
CA VAL A 30 -5.59 16.36 5.52
C VAL A 30 -4.31 15.61 5.15
N THR A 31 -4.28 15.04 3.95
CA THR A 31 -3.12 14.32 3.40
C THR A 31 -2.90 14.69 1.93
N ASP A 32 -1.64 14.69 1.50
CA ASP A 32 -1.27 14.80 0.10
C ASP A 32 -1.11 13.42 -0.56
N VAL A 33 -1.29 13.37 -1.87
CA VAL A 33 -1.09 12.16 -2.67
C VAL A 33 0.27 12.23 -3.35
N ILE A 34 1.17 11.33 -2.94
CA ILE A 34 2.53 11.24 -3.46
C ILE A 34 2.56 10.13 -4.52
N GLY A 35 2.78 10.50 -5.77
CA GLY A 35 2.92 9.53 -6.86
C GLY A 35 4.27 8.81 -6.81
N ASN A 36 4.32 7.61 -7.41
CA ASN A 36 5.57 6.91 -7.68
C ASN A 36 5.86 6.95 -9.19
N PRO A 37 6.95 7.60 -9.65
CA PRO A 37 7.32 7.68 -11.06
C PRO A 37 7.48 6.32 -11.74
N ASP A 38 7.95 5.31 -11.00
CA ASP A 38 8.22 3.97 -11.52
C ASP A 38 6.97 3.06 -11.53
N CYS A 39 5.91 3.49 -10.84
CA CYS A 39 4.61 2.83 -10.79
C CYS A 39 3.49 3.89 -10.90
N PRO A 40 3.29 4.50 -12.08
CA PRO A 40 2.41 5.66 -12.22
C PRO A 40 0.94 5.36 -11.88
N TYR A 41 0.54 4.09 -11.98
CA TYR A 41 -0.80 3.61 -11.65
C TYR A 41 -0.99 3.27 -10.16
N ILE A 42 0.05 3.36 -9.33
CA ILE A 42 -0.05 2.97 -7.92
C ILE A 42 -1.08 3.81 -7.17
N ALA A 43 -1.21 5.09 -7.52
CA ALA A 43 -2.14 6.04 -6.94
C ALA A 43 -3.51 6.07 -7.65
N ASP A 44 -3.80 5.12 -8.56
CA ASP A 44 -5.04 5.11 -9.34
C ASP A 44 -6.29 5.26 -8.45
N GLY A 45 -7.18 6.16 -8.89
CA GLY A 45 -8.34 6.62 -8.13
C GLY A 45 -8.09 7.90 -7.32
N LEU A 46 -6.84 8.37 -7.23
CA LEU A 46 -6.46 9.65 -6.64
C LEU A 46 -5.64 10.47 -7.62
N GLU A 47 -5.72 11.80 -7.46
CA GLU A 47 -4.92 12.74 -8.23
C GLU A 47 -3.59 13.01 -7.53
N VAL A 48 -2.49 12.61 -8.17
CA VAL A 48 -1.13 12.86 -7.67
C VAL A 48 -0.88 14.36 -7.52
N GLY A 49 -0.36 14.77 -6.36
CA GLY A 49 -0.09 16.16 -6.01
C GLY A 49 -1.29 16.94 -5.46
N ALA A 50 -2.48 16.34 -5.43
CA ALA A 50 -3.66 16.95 -4.79
C ALA A 50 -3.71 16.63 -3.29
N ALA A 51 -4.43 17.47 -2.55
CA ALA A 51 -4.73 17.28 -1.13
C ALA A 51 -6.16 16.72 -0.95
N TYR A 52 -6.30 15.83 0.04
CA TYR A 52 -7.57 15.20 0.40
C TYR A 52 -7.79 15.31 1.89
N GLU A 53 -9.03 15.62 2.27
CA GLU A 53 -9.51 15.42 3.63
C GLU A 53 -9.96 13.97 3.80
N PHE A 54 -9.71 13.36 4.96
CA PHE A 54 -10.17 12.00 5.27
C PHE A 54 -11.13 11.97 6.47
N GLU A 55 -12.10 11.06 6.41
CA GLU A 55 -13.07 10.83 7.49
C GLU A 55 -12.43 10.03 8.63
N ALA A 56 -11.65 9.02 8.30
CA ALA A 56 -11.04 8.12 9.29
C ALA A 56 -9.74 7.52 8.78
N GLU A 57 -8.80 7.30 9.70
CA GLU A 57 -7.56 6.61 9.43
C GLU A 57 -7.32 5.46 10.40
N LYS A 58 -6.47 4.53 9.97
CA LYS A 58 -6.04 3.40 10.76
C LYS A 58 -4.60 3.03 10.42
N THR A 59 -3.77 2.96 11.46
CA THR A 59 -2.39 2.50 11.34
C THR A 59 -2.32 0.98 11.38
N PHE A 60 -1.52 0.42 10.48
CA PHE A 60 -1.21 -1.00 10.37
C PHE A 60 0.29 -1.18 10.55
N SER A 61 0.69 -1.72 11.71
CA SER A 61 2.06 -2.15 11.94
C SER A 61 2.24 -3.55 11.37
N VAL A 62 2.76 -3.62 10.14
CA VAL A 62 2.84 -4.90 9.40
C VAL A 62 4.07 -5.69 9.81
N CYS A 63 5.18 -5.00 10.13
CA CYS A 63 6.40 -5.63 10.63
C CYS A 63 7.05 -4.78 11.74
N ARG A 64 7.57 -5.44 12.78
CA ARG A 64 8.37 -4.77 13.82
C ARG A 64 9.79 -4.42 13.35
N LYS A 65 10.27 -5.15 12.34
CA LYS A 65 11.59 -4.96 11.75
C LYS A 65 11.47 -4.94 10.24
N GLU A 66 12.13 -3.96 9.64
CA GLU A 66 12.26 -3.83 8.19
C GLU A 66 12.82 -5.11 7.52
N CYS A 67 13.78 -5.79 8.16
CA CYS A 67 14.30 -7.06 7.64
C CYS A 67 13.23 -8.15 7.52
N ASP A 68 12.26 -8.18 8.45
CA ASP A 68 11.17 -9.16 8.41
C ASP A 68 10.20 -8.82 7.27
N PHE A 69 10.01 -7.52 6.98
CA PHE A 69 9.21 -7.08 5.85
C PHE A 69 9.81 -7.56 4.52
N TYR A 70 11.12 -7.35 4.29
CA TYR A 70 11.77 -7.84 3.07
C TYR A 70 11.75 -9.37 2.99
N ALA A 71 11.99 -10.08 4.10
CA ALA A 71 11.92 -11.54 4.11
C ALA A 71 10.51 -12.06 3.78
N TYR A 72 9.45 -11.39 4.25
CA TYR A 72 8.07 -11.76 3.90
C TYR A 72 7.72 -11.39 2.46
N MET A 73 8.25 -10.29 1.93
CA MET A 73 8.14 -9.93 0.52
C MET A 73 8.81 -10.97 -0.40
N GLU A 74 9.96 -11.51 -0.01
CA GLU A 74 10.61 -12.62 -0.72
C GLU A 74 9.74 -13.88 -0.73
N VAL A 75 9.17 -14.25 0.43
CA VAL A 75 8.23 -15.39 0.51
C VAL A 75 6.99 -15.16 -0.35
N LEU A 76 6.45 -13.94 -0.39
CA LEU A 76 5.32 -13.59 -1.25
C LEU A 76 5.69 -13.74 -2.74
N ALA A 77 6.87 -13.28 -3.14
CA ALA A 77 7.38 -13.41 -4.50
C ALA A 77 7.55 -14.88 -4.91
N GLU A 78 8.20 -15.68 -4.07
CA GLU A 78 8.37 -17.12 -4.29
C GLU A 78 7.03 -17.84 -4.44
N MET A 79 6.06 -17.51 -3.58
CA MET A 79 4.74 -18.12 -3.58
C MET A 79 4.01 -17.90 -4.92
N VAL A 80 4.14 -16.72 -5.51
CA VAL A 80 3.49 -16.40 -6.80
C VAL A 80 4.38 -16.63 -8.02
N GLY A 81 5.57 -17.22 -7.82
CA GLY A 81 6.54 -17.48 -8.88
C GLY A 81 7.14 -16.21 -9.50
N TYR A 82 7.14 -15.09 -8.79
CA TYR A 82 7.76 -13.85 -9.25
C TYR A 82 9.27 -13.90 -9.04
N HIS A 83 10.01 -13.47 -10.06
CA HIS A 83 11.45 -13.22 -9.95
C HIS A 83 11.83 -12.04 -10.84
N TRP A 84 12.47 -11.01 -10.28
CA TRP A 84 12.76 -9.74 -10.96
C TRP A 84 13.62 -9.87 -12.23
N ARG A 85 14.40 -10.96 -12.36
CA ARG A 85 15.19 -11.27 -13.58
C ARG A 85 14.43 -12.02 -14.68
N MET A 86 13.19 -12.45 -14.45
CA MET A 86 12.43 -13.19 -15.45
C MET A 86 11.93 -12.27 -16.57
N ALA A 87 11.94 -12.77 -17.80
CA ALA A 87 11.30 -12.09 -18.91
C ALA A 87 9.81 -11.90 -18.60
N GLY A 88 9.32 -10.67 -18.64
CA GLY A 88 7.94 -10.35 -18.26
C GLY A 88 7.71 -10.12 -16.77
N ALA A 89 8.75 -9.92 -15.95
CA ALA A 89 8.60 -9.42 -14.57
C ALA A 89 7.83 -8.08 -14.50
N ASP A 90 7.86 -7.30 -15.58
CA ASP A 90 7.07 -6.08 -15.78
C ASP A 90 5.70 -6.32 -16.43
N GLY A 91 5.27 -7.58 -16.55
CA GLY A 91 3.94 -7.94 -17.01
C GLY A 91 2.89 -7.79 -15.91
N PRO A 92 1.59 -7.80 -16.24
CA PRO A 92 0.53 -7.87 -15.24
C PRO A 92 0.65 -9.18 -14.44
N GLY A 93 0.50 -9.09 -13.12
CA GLY A 93 0.63 -10.24 -12.23
C GLY A 93 0.18 -9.92 -10.79
N PRO A 94 0.02 -10.96 -9.95
CA PRO A 94 -0.36 -10.79 -8.55
C PRO A 94 0.73 -10.01 -7.81
N PHE A 95 0.33 -9.04 -6.97
CA PHE A 95 1.20 -8.23 -6.12
C PHE A 95 2.33 -7.45 -6.82
N ARG A 96 2.27 -7.28 -8.15
CA ARG A 96 3.29 -6.56 -8.93
C ARG A 96 3.63 -5.20 -8.32
N GLU A 97 2.62 -4.50 -7.84
CA GLU A 97 2.70 -3.17 -7.26
C GLU A 97 3.57 -3.14 -6.00
N LEU A 98 3.71 -4.28 -5.32
CA LEU A 98 4.55 -4.43 -4.14
C LEU A 98 5.99 -4.83 -4.50
N PHE A 99 6.22 -5.59 -5.58
CA PHE A 99 7.52 -6.19 -5.86
C PHE A 99 8.56 -5.27 -6.52
N ARG A 100 8.12 -4.28 -7.30
CA ARG A 100 9.06 -3.48 -8.11
C ARG A 100 9.94 -2.56 -7.25
N HIS A 101 9.38 -1.98 -6.19
CA HIS A 101 10.07 -1.07 -5.26
C HIS A 101 9.61 -1.31 -3.82
N PRO A 102 10.03 -2.40 -3.16
CA PRO A 102 9.64 -2.67 -1.80
C PRO A 102 10.09 -1.52 -0.89
N GLY A 103 9.15 -0.88 -0.21
CA GLY A 103 9.39 0.21 0.75
C GLY A 103 9.32 1.63 0.19
N GLN A 104 9.16 1.81 -1.13
CA GLN A 104 9.01 3.13 -1.77
C GLN A 104 7.71 3.20 -2.56
N PHE A 105 6.60 2.96 -1.90
CA PHE A 105 5.30 2.80 -2.56
C PHE A 105 4.64 4.14 -2.94
N GLY A 106 5.04 5.25 -2.30
CA GLY A 106 4.27 6.49 -2.37
C GLY A 106 2.88 6.29 -1.75
N THR A 107 1.86 6.84 -2.40
CA THR A 107 0.45 6.63 -2.05
C THR A 107 -0.14 5.52 -2.92
N ILE A 108 -0.70 4.49 -2.29
CA ILE A 108 -1.46 3.44 -2.97
C ILE A 108 -2.93 3.86 -2.99
N GLY A 109 -3.46 4.10 -4.18
CA GLY A 109 -4.83 4.58 -4.39
C GLY A 109 -5.89 3.50 -4.15
N PRO A 110 -7.19 3.86 -4.17
CA PRO A 110 -8.27 2.94 -3.87
C PRO A 110 -8.40 1.84 -4.93
N VAL A 111 -8.19 2.16 -6.21
CA VAL A 111 -8.25 1.18 -7.31
C VAL A 111 -7.17 0.13 -7.15
N THR A 112 -5.94 0.56 -6.86
CA THR A 112 -4.81 -0.34 -6.62
C THR A 112 -4.98 -1.14 -5.33
N SER A 113 -5.51 -0.51 -4.28
CA SER A 113 -5.86 -1.19 -3.03
C SER A 113 -6.90 -2.28 -3.24
N ALA A 114 -7.93 -2.03 -4.05
CA ALA A 114 -8.94 -3.02 -4.42
C ALA A 114 -8.32 -4.24 -5.10
N LYS A 115 -7.43 -3.99 -6.08
CA LYS A 115 -6.71 -5.04 -6.79
C LYS A 115 -5.82 -5.86 -5.85
N LEU A 116 -5.06 -5.19 -4.99
CA LEU A 116 -4.19 -5.87 -4.02
C LEU A 116 -4.99 -6.69 -3.01
N ALA A 117 -6.11 -6.15 -2.49
CA ALA A 117 -7.01 -6.89 -1.62
C ALA A 117 -7.55 -8.17 -2.31
N ALA A 118 -7.91 -8.06 -3.60
CA ALA A 118 -8.34 -9.21 -4.39
C ALA A 118 -7.21 -10.25 -4.58
N ASP A 119 -5.98 -9.81 -4.86
CA ASP A 119 -4.82 -10.70 -4.94
C ASP A 119 -4.58 -11.41 -3.60
N PHE A 120 -4.57 -10.70 -2.48
CA PHE A 120 -4.41 -11.30 -1.15
C PHE A 120 -5.51 -12.34 -0.88
N SER A 121 -6.76 -12.04 -1.25
CA SER A 121 -7.86 -12.99 -1.10
C SER A 121 -7.72 -14.22 -1.99
N ALA A 122 -7.23 -14.07 -3.23
CA ALA A 122 -7.05 -15.18 -4.17
C ALA A 122 -5.93 -16.14 -3.75
N TRP A 123 -4.95 -15.64 -3.02
CA TRP A 123 -3.77 -16.41 -2.59
C TRP A 123 -3.80 -16.84 -1.10
N ASP A 124 -4.89 -16.58 -0.38
CA ASP A 124 -5.00 -16.83 1.07
C ASP A 124 -4.75 -18.29 1.45
N GLU A 125 -5.35 -19.24 0.71
CA GLU A 125 -5.19 -20.68 0.96
C GLU A 125 -3.74 -21.13 0.79
N TYR A 126 -3.04 -20.61 -0.22
CA TYR A 126 -1.62 -20.90 -0.46
C TYR A 126 -0.75 -20.31 0.66
N ALA A 127 -1.02 -19.07 1.06
CA ALA A 127 -0.30 -18.40 2.14
C ALA A 127 -0.46 -19.16 3.48
N GLN A 128 -1.66 -19.67 3.75
CA GLN A 128 -1.95 -20.48 4.92
C GLN A 128 -1.24 -21.85 4.87
N ALA A 129 -1.26 -22.51 3.71
CA ALA A 129 -0.67 -23.83 3.50
C ALA A 129 0.86 -23.85 3.69
N LEU A 130 1.56 -22.72 3.54
CA LEU A 130 3.00 -22.60 3.83
C LEU A 130 3.35 -22.85 5.31
N GLY A 131 2.37 -22.79 6.23
CA GLY A 131 2.59 -23.05 7.67
C GLY A 131 3.47 -22.02 8.39
N LYS A 132 3.93 -20.97 7.70
CA LYS A 132 4.78 -19.89 8.23
C LYS A 132 3.91 -18.87 8.98
N ARG A 133 3.67 -19.10 10.28
CA ARG A 133 2.78 -18.27 11.11
C ARG A 133 3.06 -16.76 11.05
N GLY A 134 4.33 -16.35 11.10
CA GLY A 134 4.72 -14.93 11.03
C GLY A 134 4.36 -14.30 9.68
N PHE A 135 4.66 -15.01 8.60
CA PHE A 135 4.29 -14.59 7.24
C PHE A 135 2.77 -14.52 7.08
N TYR A 136 2.01 -15.51 7.53
CA TYR A 136 0.55 -15.49 7.39
C TYR A 136 -0.11 -14.37 8.20
N ALA A 137 0.43 -14.04 9.39
CA ALA A 137 -0.02 -12.89 10.17
C ALA A 137 0.25 -11.57 9.44
N TRP A 138 1.44 -11.41 8.87
CA TRP A 138 1.79 -10.26 8.02
C TRP A 138 0.87 -10.18 6.79
N PHE A 139 0.67 -11.29 6.08
CA PHE A 139 -0.17 -11.41 4.89
C PHE A 139 -1.61 -10.98 5.18
N THR A 140 -2.17 -11.46 6.29
CA THR A 140 -3.52 -11.07 6.75
C THR A 140 -3.59 -9.58 7.11
N SER A 141 -2.52 -9.02 7.70
CA SER A 141 -2.46 -7.60 8.05
C SER A 141 -2.45 -6.72 6.79
N MET A 142 -1.61 -7.07 5.81
CA MET A 142 -1.54 -6.41 4.50
C MET A 142 -2.89 -6.46 3.79
N ARG A 143 -3.54 -7.62 3.75
CA ARG A 143 -4.89 -7.79 3.19
C ARG A 143 -5.89 -6.81 3.80
N LYS A 144 -6.01 -6.80 5.14
CA LYS A 144 -6.94 -5.93 5.87
C LYS A 144 -6.68 -4.44 5.64
N MET A 145 -5.41 -4.07 5.49
CA MET A 145 -5.02 -2.70 5.17
C MET A 145 -5.56 -2.27 3.81
N PHE A 146 -5.39 -3.09 2.77
CA PHE A 146 -5.91 -2.79 1.43
C PHE A 146 -7.43 -2.86 1.35
N GLU A 147 -8.06 -3.83 2.03
CA GLU A 147 -9.52 -3.91 2.15
C GLU A 147 -10.10 -2.62 2.78
N TYR A 148 -9.41 -2.03 3.75
CA TYR A 148 -9.83 -0.78 4.39
C TYR A 148 -9.83 0.42 3.43
N ALA A 149 -8.93 0.43 2.44
CA ALA A 149 -8.72 1.54 1.51
C ALA A 149 -9.42 1.38 0.13
N THR A 150 -10.10 0.24 -0.11
CA THR A 150 -10.54 -0.20 -1.45
C THR A 150 -11.54 0.72 -2.18
N ASN A 151 -12.38 1.49 -1.49
CA ASN A 151 -13.47 2.25 -2.14
C ASN A 151 -13.12 3.73 -2.37
N ASP A 152 -12.91 4.45 -1.29
CA ASP A 152 -12.74 5.89 -1.22
C ASP A 152 -11.52 6.24 -0.35
N GLY A 153 -10.53 5.34 -0.34
CA GLY A 153 -9.40 5.38 0.56
C GLY A 153 -8.06 5.42 -0.14
N GLY A 154 -7.02 5.35 0.67
CA GLY A 154 -5.65 5.25 0.21
C GLY A 154 -4.75 4.71 1.31
N VAL A 155 -3.56 4.24 0.93
CA VAL A 155 -2.55 3.76 1.87
C VAL A 155 -1.28 4.57 1.70
N TRP A 156 -0.74 5.07 2.80
CA TRP A 156 0.53 5.77 2.89
C TRP A 156 1.52 4.96 3.69
N HIS A 157 2.75 4.88 3.20
CA HIS A 157 3.86 4.37 4.00
C HIS A 157 4.31 5.46 4.97
N GLN A 158 4.39 5.13 6.26
CA GLN A 158 4.82 6.06 7.30
C GLN A 158 6.35 5.94 7.46
N TYR A 159 7.07 6.99 7.07
CA TYR A 159 8.49 7.13 7.34
C TYR A 159 8.66 7.85 8.67
N ASP A 160 8.95 7.10 9.73
CA ASP A 160 9.40 7.66 11.01
C ASP A 160 10.89 8.06 10.97
#